data_AF-A0A945WII8-F1
#
_entry.id   AF-A0A945WII8-F1
#
_cell.length_a   1.000
_cell.length_b   1.000
_cell.length_c   1.000
_cell.angle_alpha   90.00
_cell.angle_beta   90.00
_cell.angle_gamma   90.00
#
_symmetry.space_group_name_H-M   'P 1'
#
loop_
_entity.id
_entity.type
_entity.pdbx_description
1 polymer ?
#
loop_
_entity_poly.entity_id
_entity_poly.type
_entity_poly.pdbx_seq_one_letter_code
_entity_poly.pdbx_strand_id
1 'polypeptide(L)'
;MRRNDALVISGLILGIIALGFLREYVFVSMNEQLFALWNDKESRITGFITIIKSLSYYQLYYFKWFLTALFSGLFYGWSLLILKRLFHDYHWKELGVVYLLLIGIAIITMLIGWPLGKLNESYIIARFFMGIAQSPLPLMLMIPAIFLRAKSQP
;
A
#
# COMPACT_ATOMS: atom_id res chain seq x y z
N MET A 1 -28.16 3.86 -9.90
CA MET A 1 -26.93 4.43 -10.50
C MET A 1 -27.26 4.97 -11.88
N ARG A 2 -26.91 6.22 -12.18
CA ARG A 2 -26.96 6.72 -13.55
C ARG A 2 -25.84 6.04 -14.36
N ARG A 3 -26.01 5.87 -15.68
CA ARG A 3 -25.02 5.22 -16.55
C ARG A 3 -23.61 5.80 -16.38
N ASN A 4 -23.51 7.11 -16.13
CA ASN A 4 -22.25 7.82 -15.90
C ASN A 4 -21.58 7.45 -14.56
N ASP A 5 -22.36 7.07 -13.54
CA ASP A 5 -21.82 6.66 -12.24
C ASP A 5 -21.12 5.29 -12.34
N ALA A 6 -21.72 4.37 -13.12
CA ALA A 6 -21.14 3.06 -13.38
C ALA A 6 -19.79 3.16 -14.10
N LEU A 7 -19.71 3.98 -15.15
CA LEU A 7 -18.46 4.19 -15.90
C LEU A 7 -17.36 4.79 -15.01
N VAL A 8 -17.69 5.77 -14.17
CA VAL A 8 -16.72 6.36 -13.24
C VAL A 8 -16.24 5.33 -12.22
N ILE A 9 -17.14 4.54 -11.64
CA ILE A 9 -16.76 3.49 -10.67
C ILE A 9 -15.88 2.43 -11.32
N SER A 10 -16.23 1.96 -12.52
CA SER A 10 -15.39 1.04 -13.28
C SER A 10 -14.00 1.62 -13.53
N GLY A 11 -13.91 2.90 -13.91
CA GLY A 11 -12.64 3.60 -14.07
C GLY A 11 -11.82 3.66 -12.78
N LEU A 12 -12.46 3.94 -11.64
CA LEU A 12 -11.78 3.96 -10.33
C LEU A 12 -11.28 2.56 -9.92
N ILE A 13 -12.06 1.51 -10.19
CA ILE A 13 -11.66 0.11 -9.93
C ILE A 13 -10.48 -0.30 -10.81
N LEU A 14 -10.52 0.03 -12.11
CA LEU A 14 -9.37 -0.21 -12.98
C LEU A 14 -8.13 0.57 -12.51
N GLY A 15 -8.33 1.80 -12.04
CA GLY A 15 -7.27 2.64 -11.47
C GLY A 15 -6.61 2.01 -10.24
N ILE A 16 -7.39 1.50 -9.27
CA ILE A 16 -6.82 0.89 -8.07
C ILE A 16 -6.10 -0.43 -8.37
N ILE A 17 -6.58 -1.19 -9.37
CA ILE A 17 -5.90 -2.39 -9.86
C ILE A 17 -4.57 -2.03 -10.51
N ALA A 18 -4.56 -1.05 -11.42
CA ALA A 18 -3.35 -0.56 -12.08
C ALA A 18 -2.32 -0.03 -11.07
N LEU A 19 -2.78 0.69 -10.03
CA LEU A 19 -1.93 1.14 -8.93
C LEU A 19 -1.28 -0.03 -8.19
N GLY A 20 -2.01 -1.14 -7.98
CA GLY A 20 -1.47 -2.37 -7.41
C GLY A 20 -0.36 -3.00 -8.26
N PHE A 21 -0.55 -3.09 -9.57
CA PHE A 21 0.49 -3.57 -10.48
C PHE A 21 1.72 -2.66 -10.48
N LEU A 22 1.52 -1.34 -10.54
CA LEU A 22 2.62 -0.36 -10.48
C LEU A 22 3.43 -0.50 -9.18
N ARG A 23 2.72 -0.60 -8.05
CA ARG A 23 3.32 -0.81 -6.73
C ARG A 23 4.19 -2.06 -6.72
N GLU A 24 3.64 -3.19 -7.15
CA GLU A 24 4.36 -4.46 -7.15
C GLU A 24 5.60 -4.41 -8.03
N TYR A 25 5.47 -3.89 -9.25
CA TYR A 25 6.57 -3.71 -10.19
C TYR A 25 7.70 -2.86 -9.59
N VAL A 26 7.38 -1.74 -8.94
CA VAL A 26 8.37 -0.87 -8.28
C VAL A 26 9.07 -1.60 -7.14
N PHE A 27 8.33 -2.25 -6.23
CA PHE A 27 8.93 -2.91 -5.06
C PHE A 27 9.75 -4.15 -5.43
N VAL A 28 9.33 -4.93 -6.43
CA VAL A 28 10.11 -6.06 -6.94
C VAL A 28 11.42 -5.55 -7.54
N SER A 29 11.36 -4.55 -8.43
CA SER A 29 12.54 -3.96 -9.05
C SER A 29 13.52 -3.40 -8.00
N MET A 30 13.03 -2.73 -6.96
CA MET A 30 13.88 -2.23 -5.89
C MET A 30 14.54 -3.34 -5.07
N ASN A 31 13.80 -4.41 -4.76
CA ASN A 31 14.35 -5.54 -4.02
C ASN A 31 15.42 -6.27 -4.83
N GLU A 32 15.24 -6.39 -6.15
CA GLU A 32 16.26 -6.95 -7.05
C GLU A 32 17.54 -6.11 -7.06
N GLN A 33 17.43 -4.77 -7.12
CA GLN A 33 18.59 -3.89 -7.05
C GLN A 33 19.30 -4.00 -5.69
N LEU A 34 18.55 -4.01 -4.58
CA LEU A 34 19.12 -4.18 -3.24
C LEU A 34 19.87 -5.51 -3.13
N PHE A 35 19.30 -6.58 -3.66
CA PHE A 35 19.94 -7.90 -3.67
C PHE A 35 21.19 -7.92 -4.54
N ALA A 36 21.17 -7.28 -5.71
CA ALA A 36 22.31 -7.17 -6.61
C ALA A 36 23.47 -6.39 -5.95
N LEU A 37 23.18 -5.23 -5.36
CA LEU A 37 24.15 -4.40 -4.64
C LEU A 37 24.70 -5.10 -3.39
N TRP A 38 23.90 -5.91 -2.70
CA TRP A 38 24.35 -6.66 -1.52
C TRP A 38 25.29 -7.82 -1.85
N ASN A 39 25.17 -8.41 -3.06
CA ASN A 39 25.95 -9.58 -3.49
C ASN A 39 27.04 -9.24 -4.51
N ASP A 40 27.35 -7.95 -4.74
CA ASP A 40 28.29 -7.47 -5.76
C ASP A 40 28.03 -8.06 -7.17
N LYS A 41 26.75 -8.27 -7.52
CA LYS A 41 26.33 -8.80 -8.83
C LYS A 41 25.73 -7.70 -9.69
N GLU A 42 25.89 -7.81 -11.00
CA GLU A 42 25.22 -6.90 -11.93
C GLU A 42 23.70 -7.05 -11.83
N SER A 43 23.03 -5.91 -11.68
CA SER A 43 21.58 -5.83 -11.59
C SER A 43 20.93 -6.15 -12.93
N ARG A 44 20.06 -7.17 -12.93
CA ARG A 44 19.27 -7.61 -14.09
C ARG A 44 18.08 -6.69 -14.40
N ILE A 45 17.94 -5.57 -13.72
CA ILE A 45 16.83 -4.63 -13.94
C ILE A 45 16.89 -4.08 -15.36
N THR A 46 15.81 -4.23 -16.12
CA THR A 46 15.65 -3.67 -17.46
C THR A 46 14.35 -2.84 -17.48
N GLY A 47 14.39 -1.60 -17.99
CA GLY A 47 13.19 -0.75 -18.15
C GLY A 47 13.32 0.67 -17.59
N PHE A 48 12.18 1.36 -17.42
CA PHE A 48 12.04 2.78 -16.99
C PHE A 48 12.64 3.11 -15.61
N ILE A 49 13.08 2.09 -14.87
CA ILE A 49 13.62 2.19 -13.51
C ILE A 49 15.18 2.26 -13.53
N THR A 50 15.80 2.56 -14.67
CA THR A 50 17.27 2.74 -14.77
C THR A 50 17.82 3.83 -13.85
N ILE A 51 17.03 4.84 -13.50
CA ILE A 51 17.40 5.88 -12.51
C ILE A 51 17.71 5.25 -11.14
N ILE A 52 17.09 4.13 -10.79
CA ILE A 52 17.32 3.43 -9.52
C ILE A 52 18.67 2.68 -9.54
N LYS A 53 19.25 2.40 -10.72
CA LYS A 53 20.57 1.74 -10.81
C LYS A 53 21.74 2.61 -10.35
N SER A 54 21.62 3.94 -10.44
CA SER A 54 22.67 4.87 -10.04
C SER A 54 22.67 5.19 -8.53
N LEU A 55 21.67 4.70 -7.79
CA LEU A 55 21.54 4.96 -6.36
C LEU A 55 22.33 3.93 -5.54
N SER A 56 22.95 4.38 -4.45
CA SER A 56 23.65 3.51 -3.51
C SER A 56 22.68 2.63 -2.71
N TYR A 57 23.20 1.58 -2.06
CA TYR A 57 22.39 0.66 -1.25
C TYR A 57 21.54 1.40 -0.20
N TYR A 58 22.15 2.32 0.56
CA TYR A 58 21.45 3.08 1.60
C TYR A 58 20.41 4.04 1.00
N GLN A 59 20.72 4.69 -0.12
CA GLN A 59 19.76 5.55 -0.82
C GLN A 59 18.52 4.74 -1.25
N LEU A 60 18.72 3.55 -1.83
CA LEU A 60 17.60 2.66 -2.19
C LEU A 60 16.80 2.23 -0.97
N TYR A 61 17.49 1.88 0.11
CA TYR A 61 16.88 1.40 1.34
C TYR A 61 15.93 2.45 1.93
N TYR A 62 16.38 3.70 2.06
CA TYR A 62 15.53 4.80 2.55
C TYR A 62 14.43 5.18 1.55
N PHE A 63 14.74 5.17 0.24
CA PHE A 63 13.76 5.45 -0.79
C PHE A 63 12.60 4.44 -0.78
N LYS A 64 12.87 3.19 -0.40
CA LYS A 64 11.83 2.16 -0.25
C LYS A 64 10.82 2.52 0.83
N TRP A 65 11.27 3.08 1.95
CA TRP A 65 10.39 3.54 3.03
C TRP A 65 9.57 4.76 2.61
N PHE A 66 10.17 5.69 1.85
CA PHE A 66 9.43 6.80 1.25
C PHE A 66 8.33 6.30 0.30
N LEU A 67 8.67 5.38 -0.61
CA LEU A 67 7.69 4.77 -1.52
C LEU A 67 6.61 4.00 -0.78
N THR A 68 6.95 3.38 0.34
CA THR A 68 5.99 2.69 1.22
C THR A 68 4.94 3.67 1.74
N ALA A 69 5.37 4.83 2.25
CA ALA A 69 4.45 5.88 2.68
C ALA A 69 3.64 6.46 1.51
N LEU A 70 4.30 6.70 0.36
CA LEU A 70 3.66 7.23 -0.85
C LEU A 70 2.55 6.30 -1.35
N PHE A 71 2.83 5.01 -1.55
CA PHE A 71 1.83 4.05 -2.02
C PHE A 71 0.70 3.88 -1.00
N SER A 72 0.99 3.86 0.31
CA SER A 72 -0.08 3.82 1.33
C SER A 72 -1.00 5.04 1.20
N GLY A 73 -0.43 6.25 1.02
CA GLY A 73 -1.21 7.47 0.80
C GLY A 73 -2.02 7.43 -0.50
N LEU A 74 -1.45 6.91 -1.58
CA LEU A 74 -2.16 6.74 -2.86
C LEU A 74 -3.32 5.76 -2.73
N PHE A 75 -3.12 4.60 -2.10
CA PHE A 75 -4.20 3.62 -1.86
C PHE A 75 -5.29 4.16 -0.95
N TYR A 76 -4.92 4.91 0.09
CA TYR A 76 -5.87 5.60 0.97
C TYR A 76 -6.71 6.60 0.17
N GLY A 77 -6.07 7.51 -0.58
CA GLY A 77 -6.76 8.50 -1.41
C GLY A 77 -7.66 7.87 -2.47
N TRP A 78 -7.19 6.83 -3.15
CA TRP A 78 -7.98 6.12 -4.16
C TRP A 78 -9.21 5.42 -3.54
N SER A 79 -9.03 4.83 -2.36
CA SER A 79 -10.12 4.22 -1.60
C SER A 79 -11.18 5.24 -1.20
N LEU A 80 -10.77 6.44 -0.75
CA LEU A 80 -11.69 7.54 -0.44
C LEU A 80 -12.53 7.97 -1.65
N LEU A 81 -11.93 8.04 -2.84
CA LEU A 81 -12.65 8.39 -4.07
C LEU A 81 -13.71 7.33 -4.41
N ILE A 82 -13.39 6.05 -4.24
CA ILE A 82 -14.34 4.96 -4.45
C ILE A 82 -15.47 5.02 -3.43
N LEU A 83 -15.16 5.20 -2.14
CA LEU A 83 -16.16 5.31 -1.08
C LEU A 83 -17.09 6.51 -1.29
N LYS A 84 -16.54 7.69 -1.60
CA LYS A 84 -17.33 8.89 -1.96
C LYS A 84 -18.31 8.58 -3.08
N ARG A 85 -17.89 7.83 -4.09
CA ARG A 85 -18.74 7.55 -5.24
C ARG A 85 -19.82 6.50 -4.97
N LEU A 86 -19.55 5.53 -4.11
CA LEU A 86 -20.49 4.46 -3.74
C LEU A 86 -21.51 4.90 -2.69
N PHE A 87 -21.06 5.60 -1.65
CA PHE A 87 -21.87 5.93 -0.47
C PHE A 87 -22.20 7.42 -0.36
N HIS A 88 -21.77 8.26 -1.30
CA HIS A 88 -21.91 9.72 -1.28
C HIS A 88 -21.19 10.41 -0.09
N ASP A 89 -20.43 9.65 0.69
CA ASP A 89 -19.59 10.12 1.79
C ASP A 89 -18.20 9.47 1.69
N TYR A 90 -17.18 10.22 2.11
CA TYR A 90 -15.79 9.81 2.04
C TYR A 90 -15.43 8.72 3.07
N HIS A 91 -16.16 8.62 4.19
CA HIS A 91 -15.84 7.71 5.30
C HIS A 91 -14.37 7.77 5.73
N TRP A 92 -13.80 8.98 5.69
CA TRP A 92 -12.37 9.21 5.90
C TRP A 92 -11.93 8.91 7.34
N LYS A 93 -12.82 9.05 8.32
CA LYS A 93 -12.52 8.72 9.71
C LYS A 93 -12.36 7.21 9.87
N GLU A 94 -13.32 6.44 9.38
CA GLU A 94 -13.32 4.98 9.50
C GLU A 94 -12.17 4.35 8.72
N LEU A 95 -11.97 4.79 7.46
CA LEU A 95 -10.83 4.34 6.66
C LEU A 95 -9.50 4.78 7.30
N GLY A 96 -9.45 6.00 7.84
CA GLY A 96 -8.27 6.53 8.53
C GLY A 96 -7.90 5.70 9.75
N VAL A 97 -8.88 5.28 10.55
CA VAL A 97 -8.66 4.38 11.69
C VAL A 97 -8.09 3.03 11.23
N VAL A 98 -8.62 2.44 10.16
CA VAL A 98 -8.08 1.19 9.61
C VAL A 98 -6.61 1.34 9.21
N TYR A 99 -6.26 2.41 8.49
CA TYR A 99 -4.88 2.68 8.09
C TYR A 99 -3.97 2.96 9.29
N LEU A 100 -4.44 3.74 10.26
CA LEU A 100 -3.72 4.02 11.50
C LEU A 100 -3.41 2.74 12.27
N LEU A 101 -4.37 1.80 12.36
CA LEU A 101 -4.17 0.51 13.00
C LEU A 101 -3.15 -0.33 12.25
N LEU A 102 -3.25 -0.44 10.92
CA LEU A 102 -2.30 -1.21 10.11
C LEU A 102 -0.87 -0.67 10.23
N ILE A 103 -0.70 0.64 10.10
CA ILE A 103 0.61 1.30 10.23
C ILE A 103 1.13 1.22 11.67
N GLY A 104 0.25 1.44 12.65
CA GLY A 104 0.58 1.35 14.08
C GLY A 104 1.08 -0.03 14.46
N ILE A 105 0.38 -1.10 14.03
CA ILE A 105 0.82 -2.48 14.27
C ILE A 105 2.17 -2.75 13.60
N ALA A 106 2.39 -2.26 12.38
CA ALA A 106 3.67 -2.42 11.71
C ALA A 106 4.83 -1.75 12.47
N ILE A 107 4.63 -0.52 12.94
CA ILE A 107 5.61 0.24 13.73
C ILE A 107 5.88 -0.46 15.06
N ILE A 108 4.83 -0.82 15.81
CA ILE A 108 4.95 -1.50 17.11
C ILE A 108 5.72 -2.82 16.95
N THR A 109 5.43 -3.58 15.90
CA THR A 109 6.10 -4.86 15.65
C THR A 109 7.60 -4.69 15.39
N MET A 110 7.99 -3.66 14.64
CA MET A 110 9.40 -3.31 14.43
C MET A 110 10.08 -2.85 15.72
N LEU A 111 9.40 -2.02 16.52
CA LEU A 111 9.91 -1.51 17.79
C LEU A 111 10.14 -2.62 18.82
N ILE A 112 9.26 -3.63 18.84
CA ILE A 112 9.40 -4.81 19.72
C ILE A 112 10.48 -5.77 19.21
N GLY A 113 10.64 -5.90 17.89
CA GLY A 113 11.64 -6.79 17.29
C GLY A 113 13.08 -6.38 17.54
N TRP A 114 13.32 -5.06 17.63
CA TRP A 114 14.65 -4.51 17.86
C TRP A 114 15.31 -4.95 19.18
N PRO A 115 14.68 -4.80 20.36
CA PRO A 115 15.26 -5.27 21.62
C PRO A 115 15.30 -6.80 21.78
N LEU A 116 14.43 -7.53 21.07
CA LEU A 116 14.36 -9.00 21.15
C LEU A 116 15.38 -9.71 20.24
N GLY A 117 16.15 -8.98 19.44
CA GLY A 117 17.08 -9.56 18.45
C GLY A 117 16.38 -10.30 17.30
N LYS A 118 15.06 -10.19 17.18
CA LYS A 118 14.21 -10.85 16.16
C LYS A 118 13.79 -9.88 15.05
N LEU A 119 14.76 -9.11 14.57
CA LEU A 119 14.53 -8.04 13.59
C LEU A 119 13.95 -8.58 12.28
N ASN A 120 14.37 -9.78 11.85
CA ASN A 120 13.92 -10.36 10.60
C ASN A 120 12.44 -10.80 10.68
N GLU A 121 12.05 -11.49 11.76
CA GLU A 121 10.67 -11.92 11.99
C GLU A 121 9.74 -10.71 12.14
N SER A 122 10.15 -9.72 12.93
CA SER A 122 9.40 -8.47 13.08
C SER A 122 9.28 -7.70 11.78
N TYR A 123 10.32 -7.68 10.95
CA TYR A 123 10.28 -7.06 9.63
C TYR A 123 9.27 -7.75 8.70
N ILE A 124 9.22 -9.08 8.70
CA ILE A 124 8.24 -9.84 7.89
C ILE A 124 6.82 -9.47 8.29
N ILE A 125 6.53 -9.42 9.60
CA ILE A 125 5.20 -9.07 10.11
C ILE A 125 4.86 -7.61 9.77
N ALA A 126 5.77 -6.67 10.02
CA ALA A 126 5.56 -5.27 9.70
C ALA A 126 5.33 -5.04 8.20
N ARG A 127 6.09 -5.74 7.35
CA ARG A 127 5.92 -5.72 5.90
C ARG A 127 4.56 -6.28 5.48
N PHE A 128 4.05 -7.30 6.16
CA PHE A 128 2.72 -7.84 5.89
C PHE A 128 1.62 -6.80 6.13
N PHE A 129 1.63 -6.12 7.29
CA PHE A 129 0.64 -5.08 7.60
C PHE A 129 0.74 -3.86 6.69
N MET A 130 1.95 -3.38 6.39
CA MET A 130 2.15 -2.34 5.38
C MET A 130 1.73 -2.80 3.99
N GLY A 131 1.87 -4.10 3.71
CA GLY A 131 1.39 -4.74 2.50
C GLY A 131 -0.11 -4.60 2.33
N ILE A 132 -0.87 -4.85 3.40
CA ILE A 132 -2.33 -4.67 3.43
C ILE A 132 -2.70 -3.19 3.23
N ALA A 133 -2.01 -2.26 3.90
CA ALA A 133 -2.28 -0.82 3.78
C ALA A 133 -2.03 -0.28 2.35
N GLN A 134 -1.20 -0.94 1.56
CA GLN A 134 -0.89 -0.58 0.16
C GLN A 134 -1.62 -1.46 -0.84
N SER A 135 -2.81 -1.92 -0.50
CA SER A 135 -3.59 -2.83 -1.32
C SER A 135 -5.06 -2.40 -1.35
N PRO A 136 -5.88 -2.94 -2.25
CA PRO A 136 -7.31 -2.69 -2.24
C PRO A 136 -8.03 -3.39 -1.07
N LEU A 137 -7.34 -4.17 -0.22
CA LEU A 137 -7.98 -4.93 0.87
C LEU A 137 -8.74 -4.07 1.89
N PRO A 138 -8.19 -2.93 2.39
CA PRO A 138 -8.95 -2.07 3.31
C PRO A 138 -10.26 -1.60 2.70
N LEU A 139 -10.26 -1.28 1.40
CA LEU A 139 -11.47 -0.89 0.68
C LEU A 139 -12.47 -2.05 0.56
N MET A 140 -11.99 -3.26 0.25
CA MET A 140 -12.82 -4.47 0.16
C MET A 140 -13.49 -4.82 1.49
N LEU A 141 -12.84 -4.50 2.62
CA LEU A 141 -13.42 -4.66 3.95
C LEU A 141 -14.41 -3.53 4.31
N MET A 142 -14.10 -2.31 3.91
CA MET A 142 -14.91 -1.12 4.21
C MET A 142 -16.27 -1.12 3.50
N ILE A 143 -16.33 -1.53 2.22
CA ILE A 143 -17.57 -1.55 1.43
C ILE A 143 -18.69 -2.35 2.13
N PRO A 144 -18.51 -3.65 2.47
CA PRO A 144 -19.54 -4.41 3.15
C PRO A 144 -19.82 -3.89 4.56
N ALA A 145 -18.81 -3.40 5.29
CA ALA A 145 -18.99 -2.85 6.64
C ALA A 145 -19.92 -1.62 6.64
N ILE A 146 -19.73 -0.70 5.69
CA ILE A 146 -20.59 0.48 5.55
C ILE A 146 -22.00 0.07 5.10
N PHE A 147 -22.10 -0.87 4.17
CA PHE A 147 -23.39 -1.36 3.67
C PHE A 147 -24.23 -2.00 4.78
N LEU A 148 -23.62 -2.81 5.65
CA LEU A 148 -24.28 -3.40 6.81
C LEU A 148 -24.73 -2.32 7.80
N ARG A 149 -23.87 -1.33 8.10
CA ARG A 149 -24.23 -0.21 9.00
C ARG A 149 -25.44 0.57 8.49
N ALA A 150 -25.49 0.87 7.19
CA ALA A 150 -26.61 1.59 6.59
C ALA A 150 -27.94 0.83 6.71
N LYS A 151 -27.90 -0.52 6.73
CA LYS A 151 -29.08 -1.37 6.89
C LYS A 151 -29.52 -1.52 8.36
N SER A 152 -28.60 -1.34 9.31
CA SER A 152 -28.86 -1.50 10.75
C SER A 152 -29.33 -0.22 11.45
N GLN A 153 -29.30 0.93 10.77
CA GLN A 153 -29.87 2.17 11.30
C GLN A 153 -31.39 2.19 11.01
N PRO A 154 -32.26 2.28 12.04
CA PRO A 154 -33.71 2.31 11.87
C PRO A 154 -34.21 3.61 11.21
#